data_AF-A0A9Q3BSU1-F1
#
_entry.id   AF-A0A9Q3BSU1-F1
#
_cell.length_a   1.000
_cell.length_b   1.000
_cell.length_c   1.000
_cell.angle_alpha   90.00
_cell.angle_beta   90.00
_cell.angle_gamma   90.00
#
_symmetry.space_group_name_H-M   'P 1'
#
loop_
_entity.id
_entity.type
_entity.pdbx_description
1 polymer ?
#
loop_
_entity_poly.entity_id
_entity_poly.type
_entity_poly.pdbx_seq_one_letter_code
_entity_poly.pdbx_strand_id
1 'polypeptide(L)'
;MKESSHVSLYIAYFRRLMSRIVYWGERYHIHFYRRGLASRLLEQLASHPDGFDNLQELMDITLELATRYHKRQKKKGNHQERKPSVTGSICSRPPQDSSSKNPNHKK
;
A
#
# COMPACT_ATOMS: atom_id res chain seq x y z
N MET A 1 -10.29 -3.07 -7.28
CA MET A 1 -10.46 -1.61 -7.50
C MET A 1 -9.36 -0.85 -6.75
N LYS A 2 -8.89 0.30 -7.25
CA LYS A 2 -7.76 1.06 -6.66
C LYS A 2 -8.25 1.87 -5.46
N GLU A 3 -7.59 1.79 -4.30
CA GLU A 3 -7.97 2.62 -3.13
C GLU A 3 -7.95 4.12 -3.44
N SER A 4 -7.01 4.58 -4.27
CA SER A 4 -6.96 5.98 -4.70
C SER A 4 -8.21 6.40 -5.49
N SER A 5 -8.81 5.48 -6.27
CA SER A 5 -10.07 5.76 -6.98
C SER A 5 -11.26 5.84 -6.04
N HIS A 6 -11.25 5.12 -4.92
CA HIS A 6 -12.30 5.22 -3.90
C HIS A 6 -12.24 6.55 -3.14
N VAL A 7 -11.05 7.03 -2.80
CA VAL A 7 -10.89 8.32 -2.10
C VAL A 7 -11.29 9.49 -3.00
N SER A 8 -10.87 9.50 -4.27
CA SER A 8 -11.29 10.55 -5.20
C SER A 8 -12.81 10.56 -5.41
N LEU A 9 -13.43 9.39 -5.45
CA LEU A 9 -14.87 9.27 -5.60
C LEU A 9 -15.61 9.75 -4.34
N TYR A 10 -15.09 9.41 -3.16
CA TYR A 10 -15.61 9.91 -1.89
C TYR A 10 -15.56 11.44 -1.81
N ILE A 11 -14.43 12.05 -2.17
CA ILE A 11 -14.28 13.51 -2.23
C ILE A 11 -15.31 14.13 -3.18
N ALA A 12 -15.49 13.58 -4.38
CA ALA A 12 -16.46 14.08 -5.34
C ALA A 12 -17.90 14.00 -4.81
N TYR A 13 -18.29 12.88 -4.20
CA TYR A 13 -19.60 12.74 -3.58
C TYR A 13 -19.80 13.67 -2.39
N PHE A 14 -18.78 13.83 -1.55
CA PHE A 14 -18.85 14.73 -0.41
C PHE A 14 -19.03 16.18 -0.88
N ARG A 15 -18.26 16.65 -1.87
CA ARG A 15 -18.44 17.99 -2.46
C ARG A 15 -19.84 18.20 -3.02
N ARG A 16 -20.38 17.19 -3.73
CA ARG A 16 -21.75 17.23 -4.25
C ARG A 16 -22.78 17.31 -3.12
N LEU A 17 -22.59 16.56 -2.04
CA LEU A 17 -23.46 16.64 -0.87
C LEU A 17 -23.37 18.03 -0.23
N MET A 18 -22.16 18.57 -0.08
CA MET A 18 -21.94 19.86 0.53
C MET A 18 -22.58 21.01 -0.26
N SER A 19 -22.58 20.95 -1.59
CA SER A 19 -23.27 21.94 -2.43
C SER A 19 -24.78 22.05 -2.18
N ARG A 20 -25.38 21.03 -1.55
CA ARG A 20 -26.81 21.00 -1.19
C ARG A 20 -27.08 21.48 0.23
N ILE A 21 -26.03 21.69 1.04
CA ILE A 21 -26.13 22.07 2.44
C ILE A 21 -25.61 23.51 2.57
N VAL A 22 -26.54 24.46 2.64
CA VAL A 22 -26.21 25.90 2.58
C VAL A 22 -25.78 26.48 3.93
N TYR A 23 -26.18 25.85 5.05
CA TYR A 23 -26.09 26.46 6.39
C TYR A 23 -25.07 25.85 7.34
N TRP A 24 -24.16 25.00 6.86
CA TRP A 24 -23.16 24.39 7.72
C TRP A 24 -21.85 25.18 7.69
N GLY A 25 -21.24 25.33 8.87
CA GLY A 25 -19.92 25.93 9.01
C GLY A 25 -18.81 24.96 8.62
N GLU A 26 -17.66 25.50 8.21
CA GLU A 26 -16.53 24.72 7.70
C GLU A 26 -16.01 23.66 8.70
N ARG A 27 -15.99 24.00 10.00
CA ARG A 27 -15.62 23.05 11.07
C ARG A 27 -16.53 21.82 11.10
N TYR A 28 -17.82 21.99 10.83
CA TYR A 28 -18.75 20.86 10.73
C TYR A 28 -18.43 20.02 9.50
N HIS A 29 -18.14 20.64 8.36
CA HIS A 29 -17.78 19.90 7.15
C HIS A 29 -16.53 19.06 7.37
N ILE A 30 -15.50 19.63 7.99
CA ILE A 30 -14.25 18.95 8.33
C ILE A 30 -14.53 17.75 9.25
N HIS A 31 -15.35 17.94 10.28
CA HIS A 31 -15.73 16.88 11.21
C HIS A 31 -16.43 15.72 10.50
N PHE A 32 -17.46 16.00 9.69
CA PHE A 32 -18.21 14.97 8.97
C PHE A 32 -17.38 14.30 7.88
N TYR A 33 -16.52 15.05 7.19
CA TYR A 33 -15.59 14.50 6.21
C TYR A 33 -14.66 13.48 6.86
N ARG A 34 -14.01 13.82 7.99
CA ARG A 34 -13.13 12.90 8.74
C ARG A 34 -13.86 11.62 9.13
N ARG A 35 -15.11 11.70 9.56
CA ARG A 35 -15.89 10.52 9.98
C ARG A 35 -16.09 9.49 8.86
N GLY A 36 -16.06 9.91 7.59
CA GLY A 36 -16.18 9.01 6.43
C GLY A 36 -14.84 8.46 5.91
N LEU A 37 -13.71 8.84 6.51
CA LEU A 37 -12.40 8.38 6.07
C LEU A 37 -12.00 7.04 6.70
N ALA A 38 -11.15 6.30 5.98
CA ALA A 38 -10.53 5.10 6.52
C ALA A 38 -9.61 5.44 7.71
N SER A 39 -9.58 4.56 8.72
CA SER A 39 -8.76 4.71 9.93
C SER A 39 -7.30 5.05 9.64
N ARG A 40 -6.71 4.41 8.62
CA ARG A 40 -5.33 4.67 8.21
C ARG A 40 -5.10 6.11 7.75
N LEU A 41 -6.05 6.68 7.00
CA LEU A 41 -5.94 8.07 6.56
C LEU A 41 -6.12 9.01 7.75
N LEU A 42 -7.01 8.69 8.68
CA LEU A 42 -7.20 9.47 9.91
C LEU A 42 -5.94 9.53 10.77
N GLU A 43 -5.25 8.41 10.94
CA GLU A 43 -3.99 8.35 11.68
C GLU A 43 -2.90 9.21 11.00
N GLN A 44 -2.78 9.12 9.68
CA GLN A 44 -1.84 9.95 8.91
C GLN A 44 -2.18 11.45 8.98
N LEU A 45 -3.47 11.79 8.94
CA LEU A 45 -3.95 13.17 9.08
C LEU A 45 -3.77 13.71 10.51
N ALA A 46 -3.85 12.85 11.53
CA ALA A 46 -3.61 13.23 12.92
C ALA A 46 -2.13 13.54 13.19
N SER A 47 -1.22 12.93 12.42
CA SER A 47 0.22 13.23 12.47
C SER A 47 0.60 14.54 11.77
N HIS A 48 -0.36 15.23 11.14
CA HIS A 48 -0.11 16.51 10.49
C HIS A 48 -0.02 17.62 11.56
N PRO A 49 1.09 18.38 11.63
CA PRO A 49 1.42 19.23 12.78
C PRO A 49 0.44 20.38 13.02
N ASP A 50 -0.18 20.93 11.96
CA ASP A 50 -0.94 22.18 12.06
C ASP A 50 -2.47 22.02 12.06
N GLY A 51 -3.00 20.81 12.20
CA GLY A 51 -4.44 20.58 12.03
C GLY A 51 -4.92 20.99 10.63
N PHE A 52 -6.23 21.19 10.46
CA PHE A 52 -6.78 21.70 9.19
C PHE A 52 -7.88 22.70 9.51
N ASP A 53 -7.71 23.93 9.08
CA ASP A 53 -8.72 24.98 9.19
C ASP A 53 -9.63 25.03 7.95
N ASN A 54 -9.15 24.49 6.83
CA ASN A 54 -9.86 24.49 5.55
C ASN A 54 -10.21 23.06 5.11
N LEU A 55 -11.46 22.87 4.71
CA LEU A 55 -11.94 21.59 4.19
C LEU A 55 -11.22 21.20 2.89
N GLN A 56 -10.94 22.18 2.04
CA GLN A 56 -10.27 21.99 0.75
C GLN A 56 -8.86 21.43 0.93
N GLU A 57 -8.10 22.03 1.85
CA GLU A 57 -6.76 21.58 2.22
C GLU A 57 -6.78 20.13 2.74
N LEU A 58 -7.71 19.83 3.64
CA LEU A 58 -7.91 18.48 4.16
C LEU A 58 -8.21 17.47 3.03
N MET A 59 -9.06 17.82 2.07
CA MET A 59 -9.37 16.95 0.93
C MET A 59 -8.14 16.70 0.05
N ASP A 60 -7.37 17.74 -0.24
CA ASP A 60 -6.20 17.66 -1.12
C ASP A 60 -5.10 16.79 -0.49
N ILE A 61 -4.84 16.98 0.79
CA ILE A 61 -3.86 16.15 1.55
C ILE A 61 -4.35 14.71 1.65
N THR A 62 -5.65 14.49 1.85
CA THR A 62 -6.23 13.13 1.86
C THR A 62 -5.99 12.42 0.51
N LEU A 63 -6.21 13.12 -0.60
CA LEU A 63 -5.99 12.58 -1.94
C LEU A 63 -4.50 12.30 -2.20
N GLU A 64 -3.63 13.19 -1.74
CA GLU A 64 -2.18 13.01 -1.84
C GLU A 64 -1.71 11.78 -1.05
N LEU A 65 -2.14 11.61 0.20
CA LEU A 65 -1.80 10.46 1.04
C LEU A 65 -2.27 9.14 0.41
N ALA A 66 -3.49 9.11 -0.11
CA ALA A 66 -4.03 7.96 -0.82
C ALA A 66 -3.20 7.61 -2.08
N THR A 67 -2.81 8.63 -2.84
CA THR A 67 -2.00 8.47 -4.06
C THR A 67 -0.57 8.02 -3.74
N ARG A 68 0.07 8.61 -2.73
CA ARG A 68 1.41 8.23 -2.26
C ARG A 68 1.43 6.79 -1.78
N TYR A 69 0.42 6.35 -1.05
CA TYR A 69 0.31 4.96 -0.62
C TYR A 69 0.21 4.01 -1.80
N HIS A 70 -0.64 4.30 -2.77
CA HIS A 70 -0.77 3.47 -3.96
C HIS A 70 0.54 3.41 -4.76
N LYS A 71 1.25 4.54 -4.89
CA LYS A 71 2.60 4.57 -5.49
C LYS A 71 3.60 3.72 -4.71
N ARG A 72 3.59 3.75 -3.37
CA ARG A 72 4.46 2.90 -2.54
C ARG A 72 4.11 1.42 -2.67
N GLN A 73 2.84 1.06 -2.75
CA GLN A 73 2.40 -0.32 -2.94
C GLN A 73 2.84 -0.86 -4.31
N LYS A 74 2.74 -0.05 -5.37
CA LYS A 74 3.28 -0.40 -6.69
C LYS A 74 4.80 -0.61 -6.67
N LYS A 75 5.54 0.22 -5.94
CA LYS A 75 7.01 0.06 -5.79
C LYS A 75 7.37 -1.22 -5.02
N LYS A 76 6.62 -1.57 -3.97
CA LYS A 76 6.81 -2.83 -3.23
C LYS A 76 6.43 -4.06 -4.06
N GLY A 77 5.42 -3.97 -4.93
CA GLY A 77 5.03 -5.04 -5.85
C GLY A 77 6.06 -5.35 -6.95
N ASN A 78 6.88 -4.38 -7.35
CA ASN A 78 7.94 -4.58 -8.36
C ASN A 78 9.24 -5.19 -7.82
N HIS A 79 9.34 -5.44 -6.51
CA HIS A 79 10.50 -6.12 -5.90
C HIS A 79 10.18 -7.55 -5.42
N GLN A 80 9.02 -8.11 -5.76
CA GLN A 80 8.65 -9.49 -5.45
C GLN A 80 8.62 -10.40 -6.69
N GLU A 81 9.56 -10.24 -7.61
CA GLU A 81 9.82 -11.28 -8.61
C GLU A 81 11.29 -11.35 -9.03
N ARG A 82 12.17 -11.67 -8.07
CA ARG A 82 13.27 -12.62 -8.32
C ARG A 82 13.44 -13.48 -7.07
N LYS A 83 12.53 -14.44 -6.89
CA LYS A 83 12.96 -15.69 -6.27
C LYS A 83 14.04 -16.27 -7.21
N PRO A 84 15.28 -16.55 -6.76
CA PRO A 84 16.08 -17.50 -7.51
C PRO A 84 15.31 -18.82 -7.46
N SER A 85 14.72 -19.20 -8.59
CA SER A 85 14.18 -20.54 -8.79
C SER A 85 15.34 -21.51 -8.61
N VAL A 86 15.36 -22.20 -7.47
CA VAL A 86 16.01 -23.49 -7.40
C VAL A 86 15.10 -24.42 -8.20
N THR A 87 15.59 -24.96 -9.32
CA THR A 87 15.69 -26.41 -9.60
C THR A 87 16.17 -26.66 -11.04
N GLY A 88 17.33 -27.28 -11.19
CA GLY A 88 17.61 -28.29 -12.22
C GLY A 88 18.21 -27.84 -13.56
N SER A 89 19.54 -27.92 -13.69
CA SER A 89 20.16 -28.28 -14.97
C SER A 89 21.25 -29.32 -14.73
N ILE A 90 21.05 -30.50 -15.32
CA ILE A 90 21.91 -31.67 -15.29
C ILE A 90 22.98 -31.49 -16.37
N CYS A 91 24.12 -32.17 -16.16
CA CYS A 91 25.24 -32.41 -17.08
C CYS A 91 26.38 -31.38 -17.04
N SER A 92 27.36 -31.66 -16.19
CA SER A 92 28.76 -31.58 -16.57
C SER A 92 29.53 -32.68 -15.85
N ARG A 93 29.70 -33.81 -16.54
CA ARG A 93 30.66 -34.86 -16.19
C ARG A 93 32.05 -34.39 -16.64
N PRO A 94 33.08 -34.53 -15.80
CA PRO A 94 34.39 -34.96 -16.29
C PRO A 94 34.90 -36.19 -15.51
N PRO A 95 36.01 -36.82 -15.96
CA PRO A 95 36.23 -38.26 -15.84
C PRO A 95 36.80 -38.73 -14.49
N GLN A 96 36.80 -40.06 -14.38
CA GLN A 96 37.24 -40.90 -13.28
C GLN A 96 38.59 -40.51 -12.65
N ASP A 97 38.73 -40.71 -11.33
CA ASP A 97 39.86 -41.47 -10.82
C ASP A 97 39.56 -42.13 -9.45
N SER A 98 39.53 -43.47 -9.48
CA SER A 98 40.13 -44.44 -8.56
C SER A 98 40.13 -44.25 -7.02
N SER A 99 39.83 -45.38 -6.34
CA SER A 99 40.30 -45.79 -4.98
C SER A 99 39.45 -45.29 -3.80
N SER A 100 39.07 -46.06 -2.77
CA SER A 100 39.15 -47.47 -2.39
C SER A 100 38.42 -47.61 -1.05
N LYS A 101 37.94 -48.83 -0.75
CA LYS A 101 37.55 -49.39 0.57
C LYS A 101 36.17 -49.07 1.17
N ASN A 102 35.28 -50.04 0.99
CA ASN A 102 34.38 -50.56 2.03
C ASN A 102 35.20 -51.11 3.22
N PRO A 103 34.66 -51.14 4.46
CA PRO A 103 33.94 -52.36 4.87
C PRO A 103 32.76 -52.18 5.85
N ASN A 104 31.75 -53.04 5.63
CA ASN A 104 30.98 -53.87 6.59
C ASN A 104 30.81 -53.42 8.06
N HIS A 105 29.56 -53.44 8.54
CA HIS A 105 28.96 -54.51 9.37
C HIS A 105 27.54 -54.06 9.80
N LYS A 106 26.43 -54.72 9.43
CA LYS A 106 25.87 -56.04 9.80
C LYS A 106 25.02 -55.98 11.08
N LYS A 107 23.70 -56.12 10.83
CA LYS A 107 22.57 -56.61 11.64
C LYS A 107 22.28 -55.96 12.99
#